data_AF-A0A7X9A5C7-F1
#
_entry.id   AF-A0A7X9A5C7-F1
#
_cell.length_a   1.000
_cell.length_b   1.000
_cell.length_c   1.000
_cell.angle_alpha   90.00
_cell.angle_beta   90.00
_cell.angle_gamma   90.00
#
_symmetry.space_group_name_H-M   'P 1'
#
loop_
_entity.id
_entity.type
_entity.pdbx_description
1 polymer ?
#
loop_
_entity_poly.entity_id
_entity_poly.type
_entity_poly.pdbx_seq_one_letter_code
_entity_poly.pdbx_strand_id
1 'polypeptide(L)'
;MNKTGSSARETALNVLYRIQEKGAYANIELNRALAQNSAAGPDRALATELVYGTVRMQGSIDYVLNIFLKKSLTSLPMWILLILRLGV
;
A
#
# COMPACT_ATOMS: atom_id res chain seq x y z
N MET A 1 2.83 18.85 -20.26
CA MET A 1 1.90 17.87 -19.66
C MET A 1 2.68 16.58 -19.44
N ASN A 2 3.36 16.44 -18.30
CA ASN A 2 4.10 15.21 -18.00
C ASN A 2 3.12 14.16 -17.49
N LYS A 3 2.93 13.07 -18.25
CA LYS A 3 2.40 11.84 -17.69
C LYS A 3 3.47 11.28 -16.74
N THR A 4 3.53 11.78 -15.52
CA THR A 4 4.23 11.09 -14.44
C THR A 4 3.50 9.76 -14.25
N GLY A 5 4.19 8.64 -14.46
CA GLY A 5 3.65 7.33 -14.08
C GLY A 5 3.20 7.34 -12.62
N SER A 6 2.35 6.39 -12.21
CA SER A 6 1.85 6.35 -10.83
C SER A 6 3.03 6.39 -9.85
N SER A 7 2.94 7.27 -8.85
CA SER A 7 3.99 7.41 -7.84
C SER A 7 4.23 6.09 -7.11
N ALA A 8 5.37 5.95 -6.43
CA ALA A 8 5.65 4.79 -5.60
C ALA A 8 4.54 4.51 -4.56
N ARG A 9 4.02 5.57 -3.93
CA ARG A 9 2.93 5.49 -2.93
C ARG A 9 1.60 5.08 -3.55
N GLU A 10 1.26 5.63 -4.71
CA GLU A 10 0.04 5.27 -5.43
C GLU A 10 0.10 3.81 -5.91
N THR A 11 1.25 3.38 -6.42
CA THR A 11 1.50 1.98 -6.79
C THR A 11 1.36 1.05 -5.58
N ALA A 12 1.96 1.41 -4.44
CA ALA A 12 1.85 0.64 -3.21
C ALA A 12 0.40 0.54 -2.71
N LEU A 13 -0.35 1.65 -2.71
CA LEU A 13 -1.76 1.67 -2.33
C LEU A 13 -2.60 0.73 -3.21
N ASN A 14 -2.40 0.79 -4.53
CA ASN A 14 -3.12 -0.07 -5.48
C ASN A 14 -2.81 -1.56 -5.28
N VAL A 15 -1.55 -1.90 -5.02
CA VAL A 15 -1.14 -3.28 -4.73
C VAL A 15 -1.74 -3.77 -3.42
N LEU A 16 -1.62 -2.98 -2.33
CA LEU A 16 -2.20 -3.32 -1.03
C LEU A 16 -3.71 -3.50 -1.10
N TYR A 17 -4.39 -2.64 -1.85
CA TYR A 17 -5.84 -2.76 -2.06
C TYR A 17 -6.19 -4.08 -2.75
N ARG A 18 -5.46 -4.48 -3.79
CA ARG A 18 -5.67 -5.75 -4.49
C ARG A 18 -5.38 -6.97 -3.60
N ILE A 19 -4.34 -6.90 -2.76
CA ILE A 19 -4.04 -7.96 -1.79
C ILE A 19 -5.22 -8.14 -0.82
N GLN A 20 -5.73 -7.04 -0.25
CA GLN A 20 -6.82 -7.08 0.73
C GLN A 20 -8.17 -7.47 0.12
N GLU A 21 -8.51 -6.96 -1.07
CA GLU A 21 -9.81 -7.20 -1.71
C GLU A 21 -9.88 -8.59 -2.35
N LYS A 22 -8.78 -9.09 -2.92
CA LYS A 22 -8.78 -10.31 -3.76
C LYS A 22 -8.07 -11.50 -3.11
N GLY A 23 -7.55 -11.35 -1.90
CA GLY A 23 -6.69 -12.35 -1.25
C GLY A 23 -5.46 -12.69 -2.09
N ALA A 24 -5.06 -11.77 -2.98
CA ALA A 24 -4.02 -12.02 -3.94
C ALA A 24 -2.64 -12.01 -3.26
N TYR A 25 -1.75 -12.90 -3.68
CA TYR A 25 -0.41 -12.96 -3.12
C TYR A 25 0.36 -11.66 -3.43
N ALA A 26 0.95 -11.08 -2.39
CA ALA A 26 1.65 -9.80 -2.45
C ALA A 26 2.73 -9.77 -3.54
N ASN A 27 3.50 -10.85 -3.69
CA ASN A 27 4.53 -10.94 -4.71
C ASN A 27 3.96 -10.91 -6.14
N ILE A 28 2.81 -11.54 -6.40
CA ILE A 28 2.19 -11.58 -7.72
C ILE A 28 1.64 -10.20 -8.09
N GLU A 29 0.90 -9.56 -7.19
CA GLU A 29 0.32 -8.23 -7.45
C GLU A 29 1.40 -7.15 -7.57
N LEU A 30 2.42 -7.20 -6.70
CA LEU A 30 3.54 -6.26 -6.78
C LEU A 30 4.31 -6.43 -8.09
N ASN A 31 4.66 -7.67 -8.47
CA ASN A 31 5.35 -7.91 -9.75
C ASN A 31 4.51 -7.43 -10.94
N ARG A 32 3.20 -7.66 -10.92
CA ARG A 32 2.30 -7.16 -11.97
C ARG A 32 2.29 -5.63 -12.02
N ALA A 33 2.13 -4.96 -10.88
CA ALA A 33 2.09 -3.50 -10.82
C ALA A 33 3.43 -2.86 -11.25
N LEU A 34 4.55 -3.46 -10.85
CA LEU A 34 5.90 -3.01 -11.24
C LEU A 34 6.24 -3.30 -12.70
N ALA A 35 5.62 -4.30 -13.32
CA ALA A 35 5.76 -4.57 -14.75
C ALA A 35 4.86 -3.65 -15.60
N GLN A 36 3.70 -3.25 -15.08
CA GLN A 36 2.73 -2.37 -15.75
C GLN A 36 3.12 -0.89 -15.64
N ASN A 37 3.76 -0.49 -14.55
CA ASN A 37 4.33 0.84 -14.43
C ASN A 37 5.70 0.88 -15.12
N SER A 38 5.90 1.85 -16.02
CA SER A 38 7.23 2.21 -16.55
C SER A 38 8.16 2.83 -15.48
N ALA A 39 7.85 2.66 -14.20
CA ALA A 39 8.62 3.18 -13.09
C ALA A 39 9.97 2.45 -13.00
N ALA A 40 10.99 3.05 -13.60
CA ALA A 40 12.37 2.62 -13.48
C ALA A 40 13.05 3.35 -12.31
N GLY A 41 13.92 2.65 -11.57
CA GLY A 41 14.78 3.27 -10.56
C GLY A 41 14.16 3.39 -9.15
N PRO A 42 14.42 4.49 -8.40
CA PRO A 42 14.09 4.64 -6.98
C PRO A 42 12.62 4.40 -6.60
N ASP A 43 11.67 4.74 -7.48
CA ASP A 43 10.24 4.58 -7.22
C ASP A 43 9.82 3.10 -7.13
N ARG A 44 10.50 2.20 -7.85
CA ARG A 44 10.26 0.76 -7.78
C ARG A 44 10.72 0.18 -6.44
N ALA A 45 11.90 0.59 -5.98
CA ALA A 45 12.41 0.17 -4.68
C ALA A 45 11.51 0.68 -3.55
N LEU A 46 11.14 1.97 -3.60
CA LEU A 46 10.23 2.56 -2.62
C LEU A 46 8.86 1.88 -2.60
N ALA A 47 8.25 1.61 -3.76
CA ALA A 47 6.96 0.90 -3.81
C ALA A 47 7.06 -0.50 -3.21
N THR A 48 8.16 -1.22 -3.47
CA THR A 48 8.41 -2.56 -2.93
C THR A 48 8.49 -2.54 -1.40
N GLU A 49 9.28 -1.62 -0.83
CA GLU A 49 9.44 -1.49 0.61
C GLU A 49 8.14 -1.01 1.27
N LEU A 50 7.38 -0.12 0.65
CA LEU A 50 6.07 0.29 1.16
C LEU A 50 5.11 -0.90 1.22
N VAL A 51 5.00 -1.70 0.15
CA VAL A 51 4.11 -2.87 0.15
C VAL A 51 4.52 -3.90 1.20
N TYR A 52 5.78 -4.35 1.15
CA TYR A 52 6.22 -5.39 2.08
C TYR A 52 6.32 -4.90 3.52
N GLY A 53 6.77 -3.65 3.72
CA GLY A 53 6.83 -3.01 5.03
C GLY A 53 5.45 -2.90 5.67
N THR A 54 4.45 -2.38 4.94
CA THR A 54 3.08 -2.28 5.45
C THR A 54 2.48 -3.66 5.76
N VAL A 55 2.68 -4.66 4.90
CA VAL A 55 2.19 -6.03 5.18
C VAL A 55 2.88 -6.63 6.40
N ARG A 56 4.21 -6.51 6.50
CA ARG A 56 4.99 -7.05 7.62
C ARG A 56 4.63 -6.39 8.95
N MET A 57 4.44 -5.08 8.94
CA MET A 57 4.21 -4.29 10.16
C MET A 57 2.73 -4.02 10.43
N GLN A 58 1.80 -4.64 9.68
CA GLN A 58 0.37 -4.32 9.73
C GLN A 58 -0.17 -4.33 11.16
N GLY A 59 0.16 -5.34 11.98
CA GLY A 59 -0.29 -5.42 13.37
C GLY A 59 0.23 -4.27 14.25
N SER A 60 1.50 -3.90 14.09
CA SER A 60 2.10 -2.77 14.81
C SER A 60 1.51 -1.43 14.37
N ILE A 61 1.32 -1.26 13.05
CA ILE A 61 0.70 -0.07 12.47
C ILE A 61 -0.75 0.05 12.96
N ASP A 62 -1.52 -1.04 12.92
CA ASP A 62 -2.90 -1.09 13.40
C ASP A 62 -2.97 -0.78 14.90
N TYR A 63 -2.03 -1.28 15.70
CA TYR A 63 -1.91 -0.93 17.12
C TYR A 63 -1.71 0.57 17.31
N VAL A 64 -0.76 1.18 16.59
CA VAL A 64 -0.51 2.63 16.65
C VAL A 64 -1.74 3.42 16.21
N LEU A 65 -2.38 3.05 15.09
CA LEU A 65 -3.56 3.73 14.58
C LEU A 65 -4.74 3.68 15.58
N ASN A 66 -4.94 2.57 16.28
CA ASN A 66 -5.99 2.44 17.30
C ASN A 66 -5.79 3.37 18.50
N ILE A 67 -4.57 3.82 18.80
CA ILE A 67 -4.31 4.81 19.86
C ILE A 67 -4.89 6.18 19.48
N PHE A 68 -4.88 6.53 18.19
CA PHE A 68 -5.26 7.86 17.71
C PHE A 68 -6.69 7.95 17.16
N LEU A 69 -7.26 6.82 16.72
CA LEU A 69 -8.58 6.80 16.11
C LEU A 69 -9.70 6.67 17.14
N LYS A 70 -10.74 7.52 16.99
CA LYS A 70 -11.96 7.44 17.81
C LYS A 70 -12.90 6.31 17.40
N LYS A 71 -12.77 5.82 16.17
CA LYS A 71 -13.61 4.75 15.59
C LYS A 71 -12.74 3.52 15.31
N SER A 72 -13.33 2.34 15.28
CA SER A 72 -12.59 1.10 14.96
C SER A 72 -12.04 1.14 13.53
N LEU A 73 -10.89 0.49 13.32
CA LEU A 73 -10.29 0.34 11.98
C LEU A 73 -11.25 -0.31 10.98
N THR A 74 -12.07 -1.27 11.45
CA THR A 74 -13.04 -1.99 10.62
C THR A 74 -14.20 -1.13 10.14
N SER A 75 -14.45 0.02 10.78
CA SER A 75 -15.48 0.97 10.35
C SER A 75 -15.02 1.90 9.23
N LEU A 76 -13.72 1.92 8.94
CA LEU A 76 -13.15 2.77 7.90
C LEU A 76 -13.30 2.10 6.53
N PRO A 77 -13.59 2.87 5.46
CA PRO A 77 -13.42 2.40 4.10
C PRO A 77 -12.01 1.87 3.87
N MET A 78 -11.88 0.73 3.19
CA MET A 78 -10.61 0.02 2.98
C MET A 78 -9.50 0.92 2.44
N TRP A 79 -9.81 1.77 1.46
CA TRP A 79 -8.85 2.70 0.87
C TRP A 79 -8.34 3.75 1.87
N ILE A 80 -9.18 4.23 2.80
CA ILE A 80 -8.75 5.13 3.88
C ILE A 80 -7.83 4.39 4.84
N LEU A 81 -8.21 3.18 5.26
CA LEU A 81 -7.39 2.37 6.17
C LEU A 81 -6.01 2.10 5.57
N LEU A 82 -5.93 1.79 4.28
CA LEU A 82 -4.66 1.55 3.60
C LEU A 82 -3.82 2.81 3.43
N ILE A 83 -4.43 3.97 3.17
CA ILE A 83 -3.72 5.26 3.17
C ILE A 83 -3.12 5.55 4.55
N LEU A 84 -3.90 5.35 5.62
CA LEU A 84 -3.40 5.52 6.99
C LEU A 84 -2.26 4.57 7.28
N ARG A 85 -2.38 3.29 6.90
CA ARG A 85 -1.33 2.29 7.10
C ARG A 85 -0.03 2.58 6.32
N LEU A 86 -0.13 3.26 5.17
CA LEU A 86 1.04 3.69 4.39
C LEU A 86 1.70 4.96 4.95
N GLY A 87 0.98 5.73 5.77
CA GLY A 87 1.45 7.01 6.32
C GLY A 87 2.10 6.91 7.71
N VAL A 88 2.05 5.74 8.34
CA VAL A 88 2.66 5.42 9.65
C VAL A 88 3.97 4.69 9.42
#